data_AF-A0A0A2ZVA3-F1
#
_entry.id   AF-A0A0A2ZVA3-F1
#
_cell.length_a   1.000
_cell.length_b   1.000
_cell.length_c   1.000
_cell.angle_alpha   90.00
_cell.angle_beta   90.00
_cell.angle_gamma   90.00
#
_symmetry.space_group_name_H-M   'P 1'
#
loop_
_entity.id
_entity.type
_entity.pdbx_description
1 polymer ?
#
loop_
_entity_poly.entity_id
_entity_poly.type
_entity_poly.pdbx_seq_one_letter_code
_entity_poly.pdbx_strand_id
1 'polypeptide(L)'
;MATNIGLNKATSEKLAQELNNLLATYQVFYMNVRGYHWNIKGVNFFELHAKFEEIYDDLVVKVDEIAERILTLGYTPSNAFSEYLTKSLIEEHTGISAAQDCLSGTLSGFKTLLKQQREILALAADADDEGTASQMSDYIKEQEKLVWMFTAACESCNS
;
A
#
# COMPACT_ATOMS: atom_id res chain seq x y z
N MET A 1 2.80 -29.10 -9.99
CA MET A 1 3.64 -28.44 -11.02
C MET A 1 4.21 -27.16 -10.43
N ALA A 2 5.41 -26.74 -10.82
CA ALA A 2 6.08 -25.56 -10.28
C ALA A 2 6.00 -24.34 -11.23
N THR A 3 6.15 -23.13 -10.68
CA THR A 3 6.35 -21.88 -11.44
C THR A 3 7.76 -21.84 -12.05
N ASN A 4 8.07 -20.80 -12.84
CA ASN A 4 9.38 -20.64 -13.48
C ASN A 4 10.52 -20.45 -12.46
N ILE A 5 10.20 -20.02 -11.24
CA ILE A 5 11.15 -19.86 -10.14
C ILE A 5 11.13 -21.03 -9.15
N GLY A 6 10.45 -22.12 -9.48
CA GLY A 6 10.46 -23.36 -8.69
C GLY A 6 9.44 -23.45 -7.55
N LEU A 7 8.54 -22.47 -7.39
CA LEU A 7 7.50 -22.49 -6.35
C LEU A 7 6.27 -23.31 -6.76
N ASN A 8 5.46 -23.74 -5.79
CA ASN A 8 4.22 -24.46 -6.07
C ASN A 8 3.18 -23.56 -6.76
N LYS A 9 2.65 -23.98 -7.92
CA LYS A 9 1.69 -23.17 -8.68
C LYS A 9 0.42 -22.79 -7.91
N ALA A 10 -0.15 -23.69 -7.11
CA ALA A 10 -1.40 -23.42 -6.42
C ALA A 10 -1.22 -22.36 -5.31
N THR A 11 -0.12 -22.43 -4.56
CA THR A 11 0.19 -21.41 -3.55
C THR A 11 0.63 -20.10 -4.19
N SER A 12 1.41 -20.15 -5.29
CA SER A 12 1.77 -18.95 -6.06
C SER A 12 0.56 -18.25 -6.68
N GLU A 13 -0.45 -18.98 -7.16
CA GLU A 13 -1.69 -18.39 -7.68
C GLU A 13 -2.45 -17.64 -6.60
N LYS A 14 -2.59 -18.25 -5.42
CA LYS A 14 -3.21 -17.60 -4.26
C LYS A 14 -2.44 -16.35 -3.84
N LEU A 15 -1.11 -16.43 -3.77
CA LEU A 15 -0.27 -15.26 -3.47
C LEU A 15 -0.43 -14.15 -4.51
N ALA A 16 -0.45 -14.49 -5.80
CA ALA A 16 -0.65 -13.51 -6.86
C ALA A 16 -2.03 -12.84 -6.80
N GLN A 17 -3.07 -13.55 -6.34
CA GLN A 17 -4.39 -12.96 -6.10
C GLN A 17 -4.35 -11.95 -4.94
N GLU A 18 -3.73 -12.28 -3.82
CA GLU A 18 -3.61 -11.35 -2.69
C GLU A 18 -2.70 -10.16 -3.00
N LEU A 19 -1.61 -10.38 -3.73
CA LEU A 19 -0.76 -9.29 -4.23
C LEU A 19 -1.53 -8.37 -5.17
N ASN A 20 -2.48 -8.89 -5.98
CA ASN A 20 -3.36 -8.05 -6.79
C ASN A 20 -4.33 -7.21 -5.95
N ASN A 21 -4.84 -7.75 -4.83
CA ASN A 21 -5.66 -6.99 -3.89
C ASN A 21 -4.84 -5.90 -3.20
N LEU A 22 -3.59 -6.20 -2.84
CA LEU A 22 -2.65 -5.24 -2.29
C LEU A 22 -2.30 -4.15 -3.32
N LEU A 23 -2.00 -4.52 -4.57
CA LEU A 23 -1.72 -3.60 -5.67
C LEU A 23 -2.87 -2.60 -5.87
N ALA A 24 -4.10 -3.10 -5.91
CA ALA A 24 -5.30 -2.25 -5.99
C ALA A 24 -5.38 -1.26 -4.83
N THR A 25 -5.09 -1.73 -3.61
CA THR A 25 -5.14 -0.90 -2.40
C THR A 25 -4.05 0.17 -2.41
N TYR A 26 -2.84 -0.16 -2.84
CA TYR A 26 -1.76 0.82 -3.05
C TYR A 26 -2.11 1.86 -4.10
N GLN A 27 -2.72 1.47 -5.23
CA GLN A 27 -3.08 2.40 -6.30
C GLN A 27 -4.10 3.45 -5.85
N VAL A 28 -5.15 3.03 -5.14
CA VAL A 28 -6.13 3.98 -4.59
C VAL A 28 -5.48 4.85 -3.50
N PHE A 29 -4.65 4.27 -2.64
CA PHE A 29 -3.98 5.03 -1.58
C PHE A 29 -3.00 6.07 -2.12
N TYR A 30 -2.19 5.70 -3.11
CA TYR A 30 -1.31 6.60 -3.84
C TYR A 30 -2.09 7.81 -4.39
N MET A 31 -3.23 7.55 -5.04
CA MET A 31 -4.05 8.62 -5.59
C MET A 31 -4.62 9.53 -4.49
N ASN A 32 -5.06 8.96 -3.37
CA ASN A 32 -5.52 9.72 -2.20
C ASN A 32 -4.42 10.64 -1.65
N VAL A 33 -3.21 10.11 -1.42
CA VAL A 33 -2.08 10.90 -0.88
C VAL A 33 -1.66 12.00 -1.86
N ARG A 34 -1.65 11.70 -3.16
CA ARG A 34 -1.42 12.71 -4.19
C ARG A 34 -2.51 13.78 -4.21
N GLY A 35 -3.76 13.38 -3.98
CA GLY A 35 -4.88 14.28 -3.75
C GLY A 35 -4.65 15.20 -2.54
N TYR A 36 -4.13 14.69 -1.43
CA TYR A 36 -3.79 15.50 -0.25
C TYR A 36 -2.67 16.50 -0.57
N HIS A 37 -1.62 16.07 -1.27
CA HIS A 37 -0.54 16.95 -1.70
C HIS A 37 -1.06 18.15 -2.51
N TRP A 38 -1.98 17.93 -3.46
CA TRP A 38 -2.55 19.01 -4.27
C TRP A 38 -3.48 19.93 -3.51
N ASN A 39 -4.28 19.39 -2.59
CA ASN A 39 -5.44 20.09 -2.04
C ASN A 39 -5.24 20.60 -0.61
N ILE A 40 -4.16 20.21 0.09
CA ILE A 40 -3.88 20.66 1.46
C ILE A 40 -3.89 22.19 1.55
N LYS A 41 -4.48 22.70 2.62
CA LYS A 41 -4.58 24.13 2.93
C LYS A 41 -4.27 24.39 4.40
N GLY A 42 -3.96 25.65 4.72
CA GLY A 42 -3.75 26.12 6.08
C GLY A 42 -2.28 26.40 6.40
N VAL A 43 -2.02 26.72 7.67
CA VAL A 43 -0.70 27.20 8.13
C VAL A 43 0.41 26.15 7.99
N ASN A 44 0.06 24.86 7.93
CA ASN A 44 0.99 23.74 7.76
C ASN A 44 1.20 23.34 6.29
N PHE A 45 0.78 24.20 5.34
CA PHE A 45 0.78 23.88 3.91
C PHE A 45 2.15 23.40 3.42
N PHE A 46 3.22 24.15 3.68
CA PHE A 46 4.53 23.86 3.11
C PHE A 46 5.10 22.53 3.60
N GLU A 47 4.98 22.24 4.89
CA GLU A 47 5.49 21.00 5.48
C GLU A 47 4.67 19.78 5.03
N LEU A 48 3.34 19.88 5.04
CA LEU A 48 2.48 18.75 4.68
C LEU A 48 2.48 18.49 3.17
N HIS A 49 2.52 19.54 2.35
CA HIS A 49 2.62 19.42 0.90
C HIS A 49 3.86 18.60 0.50
N ALA A 50 5.03 18.97 1.02
CA ALA A 50 6.27 18.23 0.78
C ALA A 50 6.24 16.82 1.37
N LYS A 51 5.66 16.64 2.57
CA LYS A 51 5.56 15.31 3.19
C LYS A 51 4.67 14.35 2.40
N PHE A 52 3.55 14.83 1.84
CA PHE A 52 2.70 13.99 1.01
C PHE A 52 3.35 13.62 -0.33
N GLU A 53 4.23 14.48 -0.86
CA GLU A 53 5.07 14.14 -2.03
C GLU A 53 6.03 13.00 -1.76
N GLU A 54 6.82 13.11 -0.69
CA GLU A 54 7.71 12.03 -0.23
C GLU A 54 6.97 10.69 -0.10
N ILE A 55 5.73 10.72 0.40
CA ILE A 55 4.93 9.51 0.58
C ILE A 55 4.40 8.98 -0.74
N TYR A 56 3.79 9.81 -1.60
CA TYR A 56 3.25 9.27 -2.85
C TYR A 56 4.35 8.77 -3.79
N ASP A 57 5.55 9.35 -3.71
CA ASP A 57 6.71 8.88 -4.48
C ASP A 57 7.18 7.49 -4.00
N ASP A 58 7.16 7.25 -2.70
CA ASP A 58 7.43 5.92 -2.14
C ASP A 58 6.32 4.91 -2.51
N LEU A 59 5.05 5.32 -2.44
CA LEU A 59 3.93 4.46 -2.78
C LEU A 59 3.94 4.02 -4.25
N VAL A 60 4.30 4.90 -5.19
CA VAL A 60 4.33 4.55 -6.62
C VAL A 60 5.48 3.58 -6.96
N VAL A 61 6.61 3.67 -6.25
CA VAL A 61 7.68 2.66 -6.36
C VAL A 61 7.16 1.29 -5.91
N LYS A 62 6.50 1.24 -4.75
CA LYS A 62 5.93 0.00 -4.21
C LYS A 62 4.84 -0.60 -5.12
N VAL A 63 4.07 0.23 -5.82
CA VAL A 63 3.10 -0.21 -6.85
C VAL A 63 3.80 -1.03 -7.94
N ASP A 64 4.92 -0.53 -8.46
CA ASP A 64 5.68 -1.20 -9.52
C ASP A 64 6.29 -2.51 -9.00
N GLU A 65 6.96 -2.46 -7.84
CA GLU A 65 7.59 -3.62 -7.22
C GLU A 65 6.58 -4.75 -6.92
N ILE A 66 5.34 -4.43 -6.53
CA ILE A 66 4.27 -5.43 -6.34
C ILE A 66 3.82 -6.01 -7.69
N ALA A 67 3.64 -5.17 -8.71
CA ALA A 67 3.22 -5.63 -10.04
C ALA A 67 4.28 -6.56 -10.66
N GLU A 68 5.55 -6.21 -10.54
CA GLU A 68 6.67 -7.05 -10.97
C GLU A 68 6.78 -8.33 -10.15
N ARG A 69 6.44 -8.30 -8.85
CA ARG A 69 6.38 -9.51 -8.03
C ARG A 69 5.30 -10.48 -8.53
N ILE A 70 4.12 -9.99 -8.90
CA ILE A 70 3.05 -10.80 -9.49
C ILE A 70 3.52 -11.45 -10.80
N LEU A 71 4.21 -10.69 -11.66
CA LEU A 71 4.81 -11.21 -12.90
C LEU A 71 5.89 -12.27 -12.62
N THR A 72 6.70 -12.06 -11.58
CA THR A 72 7.74 -12.99 -11.15
C THR A 72 7.16 -14.34 -10.70
N LEU A 73 5.98 -14.33 -10.09
CA LEU A 73 5.22 -15.55 -9.76
C LEU A 73 4.59 -16.22 -10.99
N GLY A 74 4.58 -15.55 -12.14
CA GLY A 74 4.04 -16.05 -13.41
C GLY A 74 2.57 -15.70 -13.66
N TYR A 75 2.06 -14.65 -13.00
CA TYR A 75 0.66 -14.20 -13.11
C TYR A 75 0.59 -12.76 -13.61
N THR A 76 -0.60 -12.29 -13.96
CA THR A 76 -0.81 -10.95 -14.53
C THR A 76 -1.26 -9.97 -13.44
N PRO A 77 -0.61 -8.81 -13.30
CA PRO A 77 -1.09 -7.75 -12.42
C PRO A 77 -2.30 -7.03 -13.05
N SER A 78 -3.28 -6.70 -12.22
CA SER A 78 -4.36 -5.78 -12.56
C SER A 78 -3.77 -4.44 -13.01
N ASN A 79 -4.39 -3.84 -14.03
CA ASN A 79 -3.90 -2.59 -14.63
C ASN A 79 -5.01 -1.57 -14.96
N ALA A 80 -6.24 -1.85 -14.52
CA ALA A 80 -7.41 -1.03 -14.82
C ALA A 80 -8.00 -0.43 -13.55
N PHE A 81 -8.34 0.86 -13.60
CA PHE A 81 -8.97 1.56 -12.47
C PHE A 81 -10.26 0.88 -11.99
N SER A 82 -11.10 0.38 -12.90
CA SER A 82 -12.32 -0.35 -12.54
C SER A 82 -12.05 -1.60 -11.69
N GLU A 83 -10.93 -2.28 -11.94
CA GLU A 83 -10.50 -3.43 -11.13
C GLU A 83 -9.98 -2.97 -9.77
N TYR A 84 -9.15 -1.92 -9.74
CA TYR A 84 -8.62 -1.39 -8.49
C TYR A 84 -9.74 -0.93 -7.55
N LEU A 85 -10.74 -0.22 -8.07
CA LEU A 85 -11.89 0.24 -7.28
C LEU A 85 -12.77 -0.90 -6.76
N THR A 86 -12.73 -2.07 -7.40
CA THR A 86 -13.46 -3.26 -6.94
C THR A 86 -12.68 -4.03 -5.86
N LYS A 87 -11.35 -4.05 -5.94
CA LYS A 87 -10.48 -4.90 -5.09
C LYS A 87 -9.88 -4.17 -3.89
N SER A 88 -9.71 -2.85 -3.98
CA SER A 88 -9.06 -2.05 -2.94
C SER A 88 -9.83 -2.13 -1.62
N LEU A 89 -9.10 -2.23 -0.51
CA LEU A 89 -9.66 -2.04 0.83
C LEU A 89 -9.72 -0.56 1.27
N ILE A 90 -9.17 0.33 0.46
CA ILE A 90 -9.20 1.77 0.66
C ILE A 90 -10.12 2.39 -0.39
N GLU A 91 -11.04 3.22 0.06
CA GLU A 91 -11.91 4.01 -0.82
C GLU A 91 -11.24 5.31 -1.26
N GLU A 92 -11.70 5.87 -2.37
CA GLU A 92 -11.23 7.17 -2.85
C GLU A 92 -11.61 8.28 -1.85
N HIS A 93 -10.64 9.11 -1.50
CA HIS A 93 -10.85 10.23 -0.58
C HIS A 93 -10.89 11.54 -1.37
N THR A 94 -12.10 12.03 -1.66
CA THR A 94 -12.33 13.15 -2.56
C THR A 94 -12.61 14.46 -1.81
N GLY A 95 -12.11 15.58 -2.35
CA GLY A 95 -12.43 16.93 -1.83
C GLY A 95 -11.76 17.32 -0.52
N ILE A 96 -10.70 16.62 -0.12
CA ILE A 96 -10.07 16.77 1.20
C ILE A 96 -8.96 17.81 1.16
N SER A 97 -8.97 18.73 2.13
CA SER A 97 -7.99 19.83 2.21
C SER A 97 -7.58 20.22 3.62
N ALA A 98 -8.29 19.77 4.65
CA ALA A 98 -7.92 20.04 6.03
C ALA A 98 -6.77 19.12 6.48
N ALA A 99 -5.77 19.69 7.14
CA ALA A 99 -4.59 18.95 7.61
C ALA A 99 -4.94 17.70 8.42
N GLN A 100 -5.90 17.84 9.33
CA GLN A 100 -6.39 16.75 10.18
C GLN A 100 -6.93 15.56 9.36
N ASP A 101 -7.72 15.83 8.32
CA ASP A 101 -8.35 14.80 7.51
C ASP A 101 -7.33 14.12 6.58
N CYS A 102 -6.38 14.89 6.03
CA CYS A 102 -5.28 14.35 5.24
C CYS A 102 -4.37 13.43 6.09
N LEU A 103 -4.02 13.85 7.31
CA LEU A 103 -3.23 13.05 8.24
C LEU A 103 -3.98 11.78 8.66
N SER A 104 -5.26 11.90 9.01
CA SER A 104 -6.14 10.77 9.35
C SER A 104 -6.23 9.76 8.21
N GLY A 105 -6.48 10.24 6.99
CA GLY A 105 -6.59 9.40 5.80
C GLY A 105 -5.27 8.69 5.48
N THR A 106 -4.14 9.37 5.67
CA THR A 106 -2.80 8.78 5.47
C THR A 106 -2.50 7.70 6.50
N LEU A 107 -2.77 7.97 7.79
CA LEU A 107 -2.59 7.01 8.88
C LEU A 107 -3.47 5.77 8.70
N SER A 108 -4.74 5.97 8.34
CA SER A 108 -5.68 4.88 8.07
C SER A 108 -5.20 4.01 6.90
N GLY A 109 -4.74 4.64 5.82
CA GLY A 109 -4.19 3.92 4.66
C GLY A 109 -3.02 3.02 5.02
N PHE A 110 -2.03 3.53 5.77
CA PHE A 110 -0.91 2.70 6.23
C PHE A 110 -1.35 1.55 7.13
N LYS A 111 -2.31 1.77 8.06
CA LYS A 111 -2.84 0.69 8.90
C LYS A 111 -3.51 -0.41 8.08
N THR A 112 -4.26 -0.05 7.03
CA THR A 112 -4.87 -1.01 6.11
C THR A 112 -3.82 -1.80 5.34
N LEU A 113 -2.82 -1.12 4.78
CA LEU A 113 -1.71 -1.76 4.07
C LEU A 113 -0.94 -2.74 4.96
N LEU A 114 -0.59 -2.34 6.18
CA LEU A 114 0.12 -3.19 7.15
C LEU A 114 -0.65 -4.47 7.46
N LYS A 115 -1.99 -4.40 7.56
CA LYS A 115 -2.81 -5.58 7.79
C LYS A 115 -2.70 -6.56 6.62
N GLN A 116 -2.90 -6.09 5.39
CA GLN A 116 -2.79 -6.93 4.20
C GLN A 116 -1.39 -7.53 4.03
N GLN A 117 -0.34 -6.73 4.26
CA GLN A 117 1.04 -7.19 4.15
C GLN A 117 1.37 -8.29 5.15
N ARG A 118 0.87 -8.22 6.40
CA ARG A 118 1.07 -9.28 7.39
C ARG A 118 0.36 -10.57 7.00
N GLU A 119 -0.83 -10.47 6.41
CA GLU A 119 -1.56 -11.64 5.87
C GLU A 119 -0.78 -12.27 4.70
N ILE A 120 -0.28 -11.45 3.77
CA ILE A 120 0.53 -11.92 2.64
C ILE A 120 1.87 -12.51 3.10
N LEU A 121 2.53 -11.90 4.09
CA LEU A 121 3.76 -12.41 4.69
C LEU A 121 3.57 -13.82 5.25
N ALA A 122 2.49 -14.06 5.99
CA ALA A 122 2.16 -15.38 6.52
C ALA A 122 1.92 -16.39 5.38
N LEU A 123 1.15 -16.00 4.36
CA LEU A 123 0.91 -16.85 3.19
C LEU A 123 2.19 -17.17 2.41
N ALA A 124 3.11 -16.21 2.31
CA ALA A 124 4.37 -16.38 1.61
C ALA A 124 5.29 -17.35 2.37
N ALA A 125 5.35 -17.22 3.70
CA ALA A 125 6.08 -18.15 4.56
C ALA A 125 5.55 -19.59 4.43
N ASP A 126 4.22 -19.78 4.48
CA ASP A 126 3.59 -21.10 4.29
C ASP A 126 3.81 -21.69 2.90
N ALA A 127 4.11 -20.86 1.91
CA ALA A 127 4.36 -21.24 0.53
C ALA A 127 5.85 -21.43 0.19
N ASP A 128 6.75 -21.29 1.17
CA ASP A 128 8.21 -21.22 0.99
C ASP A 128 8.64 -20.14 -0.02
N ASP A 129 7.87 -19.06 -0.13
CA ASP A 129 8.16 -17.92 -1.01
C ASP A 129 8.90 -16.80 -0.26
N GLU A 130 10.21 -16.99 -0.10
CA GLU A 130 11.09 -16.03 0.56
C GLU A 130 11.10 -14.65 -0.12
N GLY A 131 10.93 -14.61 -1.45
CA GLY A 131 10.97 -13.35 -2.20
C GLY A 131 9.81 -12.43 -1.83
N THR A 132 8.59 -12.98 -1.77
CA THR A 132 7.42 -12.22 -1.33
C THR A 132 7.50 -11.93 0.17
N ALA A 133 7.97 -12.89 0.98
CA ALA A 133 8.09 -12.72 2.43
C ALA A 133 9.07 -11.59 2.81
N SER A 134 10.24 -11.53 2.16
CA SER A 134 11.22 -10.44 2.37
C SER A 134 10.62 -9.09 2.00
N GLN A 135 9.99 -8.98 0.82
CA GLN A 135 9.38 -7.74 0.35
C GLN A 135 8.31 -7.22 1.33
N MET A 136 7.41 -8.11 1.80
CA MET A 136 6.39 -7.70 2.77
C MET A 136 7.00 -7.29 4.11
N SER A 137 8.06 -7.98 4.56
CA SER A 137 8.74 -7.66 5.82
C SER A 137 9.39 -6.28 5.79
N ASP A 138 10.04 -5.92 4.67
CA ASP A 138 10.65 -4.60 4.49
C ASP A 138 9.59 -3.50 4.49
N TYR A 139 8.48 -3.69 3.75
CA TYR A 139 7.37 -2.73 3.73
C TYR A 139 6.75 -2.54 5.12
N ILE A 140 6.52 -3.63 5.84
CA ILE A 140 5.94 -3.59 7.19
C ILE A 140 6.81 -2.73 8.11
N LYS A 141 8.12 -3.00 8.13
CA LYS A 141 9.07 -2.26 8.97
C LYS A 141 9.11 -0.77 8.66
N GLU A 142 9.10 -0.41 7.38
CA GLU A 142 9.09 0.99 6.94
C GLU A 142 7.78 1.68 7.35
N GLN A 143 6.64 1.04 7.11
CA GLN A 143 5.32 1.63 7.32
C GLN A 143 4.92 1.68 8.80
N GLU A 144 5.41 0.77 9.64
CA GLU A 144 5.25 0.87 11.10
C GLU A 144 5.89 2.15 11.66
N LYS A 145 7.06 2.54 11.13
CA LYS A 145 7.71 3.81 11.49
C LYS A 145 6.86 5.00 11.05
N LEU A 146 6.27 4.96 9.86
CA LEU A 146 5.37 6.00 9.37
C LEU A 146 4.11 6.09 10.22
N VAL A 147 3.50 4.96 10.59
CA VAL A 147 2.35 4.93 11.51
C VAL A 147 2.67 5.63 12.83
N TRP A 148 3.84 5.36 13.44
CA TRP A 148 4.27 6.08 14.63
C TRP A 148 4.35 7.60 14.40
N MET A 149 5.02 8.03 13.33
CA MET A 149 5.18 9.46 13.03
C MET A 149 3.84 10.16 12.78
N PHE A 150 2.92 9.53 12.04
CA PHE A 150 1.59 10.07 11.76
C PHE A 150 0.69 10.08 13.00
N THR A 151 0.77 9.04 13.85
CA THR A 151 0.10 9.02 15.14
C THR A 151 0.58 10.16 16.05
N ALA A 152 1.88 10.45 16.06
CA ALA A 152 2.43 11.57 16.82
C ALA A 152 2.03 12.94 16.24
N ALA A 153 1.94 13.05 14.91
CA ALA A 153 1.53 14.28 14.24
C ALA A 153 0.01 14.57 14.37
N CYS A 154 -0.79 13.56 14.69
CA CYS A 154 -2.24 13.65 14.74
C CYS A 154 -2.79 13.12 16.08
N GLU A 155 -2.69 13.91 17.15
CA GLU A 155 -3.13 13.51 18.50
C GLU A 155 -4.60 13.07 18.56
N SER A 156 -5.46 13.72 17.77
CA SER A 156 -6.90 13.41 17.66
C SER A 156 -7.23 12.25 16.71
N CYS A 157 -6.26 11.69 15.97
CA CYS A 157 -6.47 10.48 15.15
C CYS A 157 -6.51 9.18 15.99
N ASN A 158 -6.35 9.28 17.31
CA ASN A 158 -6.27 8.14 18.24
C ASN A 158 -7.61 7.78 18.90
N SER A 159 -8.70 8.47 18.57
CA SER A 159 -10.06 8.22 19.08
C SER A 159 -10.87 7.34 18.15
#